data_AF-A0A376LDY7-F1
#
_entry.id   AF-A0A376LDY7-F1
#
_cell.length_a   1.000
_cell.length_b   1.000
_cell.length_c   1.000
_cell.angle_alpha   90.00
_cell.angle_beta   90.00
_cell.angle_gamma   90.00
#
_symmetry.space_group_name_H-M   'P 1'
#
loop_
_entity.id
_entity.type
_entity.pdbx_description
1 polymer ?
#
loop_
_entity_poly.entity_id
_entity_poly.type
_entity_poly.pdbx_seq_one_letter_code
_entity_poly.pdbx_strand_id
1 'polypeptide(L)' 'MQNTTHDNVILELTVRNHPGVMTHVCGLFARRAFNVEGILCLPIQDSDKSHIWLLVNDDQRLEQDDKPNR' A
#
# COMPACT_ATOMS: atom_id res chain seq x y z
N MET A 1 -24.86 -3.39 12.16
CA MET A 1 -23.71 -2.71 11.55
C MET A 1 -22.60 -3.74 11.46
N GLN A 2 -22.40 -4.31 10.27
CA GLN A 2 -21.37 -5.34 10.07
C GLN A 2 -20.03 -4.63 9.98
N ASN A 3 -19.11 -4.91 10.90
CA ASN A 3 -17.76 -4.37 10.88
C ASN A 3 -16.96 -5.22 9.88
N THR A 4 -16.89 -4.81 8.62
CA THR A 4 -16.00 -5.43 7.64
C THR A 4 -14.57 -5.20 8.10
N THR A 5 -13.92 -6.24 8.63
CA THR A 5 -12.49 -6.25 8.89
C THR A 5 -11.81 -6.33 7.53
N HIS A 6 -11.45 -5.18 6.95
CA HIS A 6 -10.54 -5.16 5.81
C HIS A 6 -9.14 -5.52 6.32
N ASP A 7 -8.53 -6.54 5.76
CA ASP A 7 -7.16 -6.93 6.09
C ASP A 7 -6.23 -5.89 5.45
N ASN A 8 -5.86 -4.89 6.24
CA ASN A 8 -4.89 -3.89 5.80
C ASN A 8 -3.47 -4.42 5.98
N VAL A 9 -2.66 -4.29 4.94
CA VAL A 9 -1.24 -4.67 4.95
C VAL A 9 -0.39 -3.41 5.00
N ILE A 10 0.67 -3.44 5.83
CA ILE A 10 1.67 -2.38 5.89
C ILE A 10 2.90 -2.84 5.10
N LEU A 11 3.25 -2.11 4.04
CA LEU A 11 4.52 -2.29 3.34
C LEU A 11 5.54 -1.28 3.86
N GLU A 12 6.72 -1.76 4.24
CA GLU A 12 7.86 -0.93 4.62
C GLU A 12 8.88 -0.88 3.49
N LEU A 13 9.33 0.33 3.15
CA LEU A 13 10.35 0.59 2.14
C LEU A 13 11.43 1.52 2.69
N THR A 14 12.69 1.18 2.47
CA THR A 14 13.80 2.13 2.63
C THR A 14 14.18 2.68 1.27
N VAL A 15 14.00 3.98 1.05
CA VAL A 15 14.27 4.64 -0.22
C VAL A 15 15.39 5.66 -0.10
N ARG A 16 16.11 5.95 -1.19
CA ARG A 16 17.00 7.11 -1.25
C ARG A 16 16.19 8.38 -1.53
N ASN A 17 16.38 9.40 -0.73
CA ASN A 17 15.72 10.70 -0.83
C ASN A 17 16.34 11.54 -1.95
N HIS A 18 15.91 11.29 -3.18
CA HIS A 18 16.20 12.12 -4.33
C HIS A 18 14.90 12.68 -4.93
N PRO A 19 14.96 13.80 -5.69
CA PRO A 19 13.78 14.33 -6.36
C PRO A 19 13.09 13.27 -7.23
N GLY A 20 11.77 13.15 -7.08
CA GLY A 20 10.94 12.20 -7.84
C GLY A 20 10.78 10.81 -7.21
N VAL A 21 11.44 10.51 -6.09
CA VAL A 21 11.29 9.19 -5.43
C VAL A 21 9.85 8.88 -5.06
N MET A 22 9.09 9.88 -4.58
CA MET A 22 7.69 9.71 -4.19
C MET A 22 6.78 9.41 -5.39
N THR A 23 7.01 10.05 -6.54
CA THR A 23 6.31 9.74 -7.79
C THR A 23 6.58 8.31 -8.23
N HIS A 24 7.82 7.85 -8.09
CA HIS A 24 8.21 6.49 -8.44
C HIS A 24 7.55 5.46 -7.49
N VAL A 25 7.57 5.73 -6.18
CA VAL A 25 6.92 4.90 -5.16
C VAL A 25 5.42 4.81 -5.43
N CYS A 26 4.71 5.93 -5.56
CA CYS A 26 3.28 5.91 -5.89
C CYS A 26 2.98 5.22 -7.22
N GLY A 27 3.84 5.38 -8.22
CA GLY A 27 3.69 4.74 -9.53
C GLY A 27 3.75 3.21 -9.48
N LEU A 28 4.53 2.63 -8.56
CA LEU A 28 4.59 1.17 -8.38
C LEU A 28 3.24 0.59 -7.94
N PHE A 29 2.50 1.30 -7.09
CA PHE A 29 1.21 0.86 -6.55
C PHE A 29 0.04 1.22 -7.48
N ALA A 30 0.11 2.36 -8.17
CA ALA A 30 -0.90 2.79 -9.14
C ALA A 30 -1.17 1.75 -10.24
N ARG A 31 -0.16 0.94 -10.61
CA ARG A 31 -0.29 -0.06 -11.69
C ARG A 31 -1.10 -1.29 -11.29
N ARG A 32 -1.19 -1.62 -9.99
CA ARG A 32 -1.83 -2.87 -9.51
C ARG A 32 -3.20 -2.66 -8.87
N ALA A 33 -3.76 -1.45 -8.95
CA ALA A 33 -5.04 -1.09 -8.36
C ALA A 33 -5.13 -1.33 -6.84
N PHE A 34 -3.98 -1.36 -6.16
CA PHE A 34 -3.94 -1.38 -4.70
C PHE A 34 -4.40 -0.02 -4.18
N ASN A 35 -5.47 -0.02 -3.38
CA ASN A 35 -5.93 1.19 -2.74
C ASN A 35 -4.98 1.53 -1.57
N VAL A 36 -4.24 2.64 -1.70
CA VAL A 36 -3.37 3.13 -0.63
C VAL A 36 -4.24 3.92 0.34
N GLU A 37 -4.45 3.38 1.53
CA GLU A 37 -5.23 4.04 2.58
C GLU A 37 -4.41 5.09 3.33
N GLY A 38 -3.09 4.88 3.41
CA GLY A 38 -2.21 5.77 4.16
C GLY A 38 -0.76 5.67 3.71
N ILE A 39 -0.06 6.80 3.87
CA ILE A 39 1.39 6.85 3.69
C ILE A 39 2.03 7.61 4.85
N LEU A 40 3.10 7.03 5.39
CA LEU A 40 3.99 7.67 6.34
C LEU A 40 5.40 7.67 5.76
N CYS A 41 6.06 8.84 5.75
CA CYS A 41 7.45 8.97 5.33
C CYS A 41 8.24 9.64 6.45
N LEU A 42 9.31 8.99 6.90
CA LEU A 42 10.21 9.54 7.91
C LEU A 42 11.65 9.51 7.38
N PRO A 43 12.42 10.59 7.52
CA PRO A 43 13.84 10.59 7.18
C PRO A 43 14.61 9.70 8.17
N ILE A 44 15.65 9.04 7.67
CA ILE A 44 16.64 8.36 8.51
C ILE A 44 17.71 9.40 8.88
N GLN A 45 18.03 9.53 10.17
CA GLN A 45 19.06 10.45 10.64
C GLN A 45 20.40 10.15 9.97
N ASP A 46 21.13 11.20 9.62
CA ASP A 46 22.45 11.14 8.99
C ASP A 46 22.53 10.30 7.69
N SER A 47 21.40 10.15 6.98
CA SER A 47 21.34 9.39 5.73
C SER A 47 20.61 10.17 4.63
N ASP A 48 20.98 9.88 3.38
CA ASP A 48 20.23 10.27 2.18
C ASP A 48 18.99 9.38 1.97
N LYS A 49 18.42 8.79 3.03
CA LYS A 49 17.36 7.79 2.95
C LYS A 49 16.17 8.12 3.82
N SER A 50 15.03 7.52 3.48
CA SER A 50 13.78 7.63 4.21
C SER A 50 13.13 6.25 4.35
N HIS A 51 12.48 6.02 5.49
CA HIS A 51 11.51 4.93 5.62
C HIS A 51 10.16 5.43 5.13
N ILE A 52 9.52 4.63 4.28
CA ILE A 52 8.16 4.83 3.83
C ILE A 52 7.35 3.61 4.28
N TRP A 53 6.26 3.87 4.99
CA TRP A 53 5.24 2.88 5.29
C TRP A 53 4.00 3.19 4.47
N LEU A 54 3.47 2.16 3.80
CA LEU A 54 2.27 2.25 2.99
C LEU A 54 1.24 1.32 3.60
N LEU A 55 0.11 1.89 4.03
CA LEU A 55 -1.07 1.14 4.41
C LEU A 55 -1.87 0.87 3.14
N VAL A 56 -2.03 -0.41 2.81
CA VAL A 56 -2.74 -0.86 1.61
C VAL A 56 -3.87 -1.77 2.04
N ASN A 57 -5.06 -1.56 1.47
CA ASN A 57 -6.16 -2.49 1.65
C ASN A 57 -5.89 -3.75 0.80
N ASP A 58 -5.71 -4.89 1.47
CA ASP A 58 -5.65 -6.21 0.81
C ASP A 58 -7.07 -6.70 0.57
N ASP A 59 -7.83 -5.94 -0.22
CA ASP A 59 -9.17 -6.33 -0.63
C ASP A 59 -9.05 -7.42 -1.70
N GLN A 60 -8.62 -8.61 -1.28
CA GLN A 60 -8.68 -9.84 -2.07
C GLN A 60 -10.11 -10.38 -2.19
N ARG A 61 -11.14 -9.52 -2.12
CA ARG A 61 -12.50 -9.93 -2.51
C ARG A 61 -12.68 -9.89 -4.02
N LEU A 62 -11.87 -10.71 -4.70
CA LEU A 62 -12.39 -11.64 -5.72
C LEU A 62 -12.91 -12.88 -4.97
N GLU A 63 -13.83 -12.70 -4.03
CA GLU A 63 -14.82 -13.74 -3.80
C GLU A 63 -15.64 -13.75 -5.09
N GLN A 64 -15.18 -14.56 -6.06
CA GLN A 64 -16.05 -15.05 -7.11
C GLN A 64 -17.31 -15.49 -6.40
N ASP A 65 -18.43 -14.84 -6.73
CA ASP A 65 -19.76 -15.39 -6.52
C ASP A 65 -19.75 -16.81 -7.09
N ASP A 66 -19.37 -17.80 -6.28
CA ASP A 66 -19.73 -19.19 -6.47
C ASP A 66 -21.25 -19.22 -6.21
N LYS A 67 -22.00 -18.77 -7.21
CA LYS A 67 -23.39 -19.14 -7.35
C LYS A 67 -23.37 -20.65 -7.54
N PRO A 68 -23.87 -21.46 -6.59
CA PRO A 68 -24.16 -22.84 -6.89
C PRO A 68 -25.33 -22.82 -7.88
N ASN A 69 -25.03 -23.00 -9.16
CA ASN A 69 -26.01 -23.43 -10.14
C ASN A 69 -26.34 -24.90 -9.85
N ARG A 70 -27.17 -25.16 -8.83
CA ARG A 70 -28.02 -26.35 -8.76
C ARG A 70 -29.12 -26.25 -7.71
#